data_AF-A0A2M7MTC4-F1
#
_entry.id   AF-A0A2M7MTC4-F1
#
_cell.length_a   1.000
_cell.length_b   1.000
_cell.length_c   1.000
_cell.angle_alpha   90.00
_cell.angle_beta   90.00
_cell.angle_gamma   90.00
#
_symmetry.space_group_name_H-M   'P 1'
#
loop_
_entity.id
_entity.type
_entity.pdbx_description
1 polymer ?
#
loop_
_entity_poly.entity_id
_entity_poly.type
_entity_poly.pdbx_seq_one_letter_code
_entity_poly.pdbx_strand_id
1 'polypeptide(L)'
;MARLLLVREKVYDPVLRTIHAWNALAIVLLLLGGRVGKWLGYTPEAASLWRVHVWVGYGLVLGLVARLAWGLVGPPHARLAALWQPRAWWQALRSRKLFAEAQGWGHHAPATAMYLLFYLSLFGLAVTGLALAAIDQGRGPLYLWLGHDIILKHLFQAPHAVMENVVLVFVAVHVAALILHEIRHGVPLAQAMVSGFQYRNAEQEEP
;
A
#
# COMPACT_ATOMS: atom_id res chain seq x y z
N MET A 1 -11.28 32.96 15.17
CA MET A 1 -10.87 31.57 14.88
C MET A 1 -12.15 30.76 14.71
N ALA A 2 -12.56 30.48 13.47
CA ALA A 2 -13.78 29.70 13.22
C ALA A 2 -13.58 28.30 13.83
N ARG A 3 -14.51 27.84 14.68
CA ARG A 3 -14.51 26.47 15.16
C ARG A 3 -14.97 25.59 14.00
N LEU A 4 -14.06 24.82 13.40
CA LEU A 4 -14.44 23.74 12.50
C LEU A 4 -15.32 22.77 13.31
N LEU A 5 -16.62 22.76 13.03
CA LEU A 5 -17.51 21.74 13.54
C LEU A 5 -17.21 20.47 12.76
N LEU A 6 -16.66 19.45 13.44
CA LEU A 6 -16.34 18.17 12.80
C LEU A 6 -17.41 17.14 13.12
N VAL A 7 -17.98 16.53 12.09
CA VAL A 7 -18.82 15.32 12.20
C VAL A 7 -17.92 14.10 12.09
N ARG A 8 -18.25 13.01 12.79
CA ARG A 8 -17.51 11.75 12.73
C ARG A 8 -18.43 10.57 12.42
N GLU A 9 -17.93 9.64 11.62
CA GLU A 9 -18.60 8.37 11.33
C GLU A 9 -17.62 7.20 11.44
N LYS A 10 -18.10 6.04 11.88
CA LYS A 10 -17.29 4.81 11.95
C LYS A 10 -17.23 4.16 10.57
N VAL A 11 -16.13 4.36 9.87
CA VAL A 11 -15.96 3.94 8.46
C VAL A 11 -15.09 2.69 8.34
N TYR A 12 -13.99 2.61 9.10
CA TYR A 12 -13.01 1.54 8.96
C TYR A 12 -13.12 0.51 10.08
N ASP A 13 -13.34 -0.75 9.69
CA ASP A 13 -13.44 -1.87 10.61
C ASP A 13 -12.06 -2.24 11.21
N PRO A 14 -12.01 -2.88 12.40
CA PRO A 14 -10.74 -3.26 13.04
C PRO A 14 -9.88 -4.21 12.21
N VAL A 15 -10.48 -5.16 11.49
CA VAL A 15 -9.73 -6.17 10.73
C VAL A 15 -9.00 -5.52 9.56
N LEU A 16 -9.69 -4.67 8.80
CA LEU A 16 -9.09 -3.90 7.71
C LEU A 16 -7.91 -3.04 8.20
N ARG A 17 -8.07 -2.37 9.35
CA ARG A 17 -7.02 -1.52 9.94
C ARG A 17 -5.81 -2.32 10.37
N THR A 18 -6.00 -3.48 11.00
CA THR A 18 -4.91 -4.37 11.39
C THR A 18 -4.17 -4.91 10.16
N ILE A 19 -4.89 -5.36 9.13
CA ILE A 19 -4.29 -5.83 7.88
C ILE A 19 -3.50 -4.70 7.20
N HIS A 20 -4.05 -3.49 7.19
CA HIS A 20 -3.34 -2.32 6.65
C HIS A 20 -2.06 -2.03 7.44
N ALA A 21 -2.12 -1.97 8.77
CA ALA A 21 -0.95 -1.70 9.62
C ALA A 21 0.14 -2.77 9.44
N TRP A 22 -0.25 -4.05 9.37
CA TRP A 22 0.66 -5.16 9.08
C TRP A 22 1.35 -4.98 7.73
N ASN A 23 0.58 -4.74 6.66
CA ASN A 23 1.12 -4.57 5.32
C ASN A 23 2.02 -3.33 5.24
N ALA A 24 1.62 -2.21 5.84
CA ALA A 24 2.41 -0.99 5.88
C ALA A 24 3.75 -1.22 6.58
N LEU A 25 3.75 -1.89 7.74
CA LEU A 25 4.97 -2.23 8.46
C LEU A 25 5.88 -3.15 7.63
N ALA A 26 5.34 -4.20 7.04
CA ALA A 26 6.11 -5.13 6.21
C ALA A 26 6.74 -4.42 4.99
N ILE A 27 6.00 -3.54 4.32
CA ILE A 27 6.49 -2.73 3.19
C ILE A 27 7.64 -1.82 3.64
N VAL A 28 7.50 -1.12 4.75
CA VAL A 28 8.57 -0.25 5.28
C VAL A 28 9.82 -1.05 5.62
N LEU A 29 9.67 -2.19 6.29
CA LEU A 29 10.80 -3.07 6.63
C LEU A 29 11.49 -3.64 5.37
N LEU A 30 10.73 -4.01 4.34
CA LEU A 30 11.28 -4.48 3.07
C LEU A 30 12.05 -3.40 2.32
N LEU A 31 11.50 -2.18 2.25
CA LEU A 31 12.16 -1.04 1.62
C LEU A 31 13.46 -0.69 2.34
N LEU A 32 13.42 -0.52 3.66
CA LEU A 32 14.59 -0.18 4.46
C LEU A 32 15.62 -1.30 4.43
N GLY A 33 15.21 -2.54 4.70
CA GLY A 33 16.09 -3.70 4.71
C GLY A 33 16.74 -3.96 3.35
N GLY A 34 15.98 -3.79 2.25
CA GLY A 34 16.52 -3.90 0.89
C GLY A 34 17.56 -2.83 0.56
N ARG A 35 17.36 -1.58 1.00
CA ARG A 35 18.34 -0.49 0.77
C ARG A 35 19.58 -0.64 1.62
N VAL A 36 19.43 -0.96 2.89
CA VAL A 36 20.57 -1.23 3.79
C VAL A 36 21.35 -2.44 3.30
N GLY A 37 20.68 -3.52 2.90
CA GLY A 37 21.33 -4.71 2.35
C GLY A 37 22.14 -4.40 1.09
N LYS A 38 21.60 -3.60 0.15
CA LYS A 38 22.34 -3.14 -1.04
C LYS A 38 23.54 -2.26 -0.66
N TRP A 39 23.37 -1.36 0.30
CA TRP A 39 24.43 -0.45 0.75
C TRP A 39 25.59 -1.19 1.42
N LEU A 40 25.30 -2.23 2.20
CA LEU A 40 26.32 -3.09 2.81
C LEU A 40 27.04 -4.00 1.80
N GLY A 41 26.46 -4.25 0.63
CA GLY A 41 27.09 -5.05 -0.42
C GLY A 41 27.25 -6.53 -0.04
N TYR A 42 28.49 -7.03 -0.03
CA TYR A 42 28.81 -8.45 0.15
C TYR A 42 29.36 -8.76 1.56
N THR A 43 28.68 -8.30 2.61
CA THR A 43 29.06 -8.62 4.00
C THR A 43 28.17 -9.72 4.61
N PRO A 44 28.61 -10.39 5.69
CA PRO A 44 27.78 -11.35 6.42
C PRO A 44 26.47 -10.74 6.96
N GLU A 45 26.51 -9.46 7.35
CA GLU A 45 25.34 -8.70 7.80
C GLU A 45 24.37 -8.50 6.65
N ALA A 46 24.85 -8.14 5.45
CA ALA A 46 24.03 -8.03 4.25
C ALA A 46 23.35 -9.36 3.92
N ALA A 47 24.09 -10.48 3.96
CA ALA A 47 23.52 -11.81 3.75
C ALA A 47 22.41 -12.15 4.77
N SER A 48 22.59 -11.71 6.02
CA SER A 48 21.58 -11.89 7.08
C SER A 48 20.34 -11.02 6.86
N LEU A 49 20.53 -9.76 6.45
CA LEU A 49 19.43 -8.87 6.06
C LEU A 49 18.65 -9.41 4.86
N TRP A 50 19.30 -10.01 3.86
CA TRP A 50 18.61 -10.63 2.73
C TRP A 50 17.75 -11.84 3.13
N ARG A 51 18.18 -12.62 4.14
CA ARG A 51 17.32 -13.68 4.70
C ARG A 51 16.10 -13.08 5.41
N VAL A 52 16.31 -12.05 6.22
CA VAL A 52 15.20 -11.32 6.88
C VAL A 52 14.25 -10.71 5.85
N HIS A 53 14.78 -10.11 4.79
CA HIS A 53 14.00 -9.53 3.70
C HIS A 53 13.05 -10.56 3.07
N VAL A 54 13.53 -11.79 2.80
CA VAL A 54 12.67 -12.87 2.28
C VAL A 54 11.58 -13.26 3.28
N TRP A 55 11.89 -13.39 4.56
CA TRP A 55 10.90 -13.72 5.59
C TRP A 55 9.83 -12.64 5.76
N VAL A 56 10.23 -11.37 5.78
CA VAL A 56 9.29 -10.24 5.80
C VAL A 56 8.47 -10.23 4.50
N GLY A 57 9.07 -10.61 3.36
CA GLY A 57 8.40 -10.79 2.09
C GLY A 57 7.27 -11.82 2.15
N TYR A 58 7.51 -12.98 2.76
CA TYR A 58 6.46 -13.97 3.01
C TYR A 58 5.36 -13.42 3.93
N GLY A 59 5.72 -12.66 4.96
CA GLY A 59 4.77 -11.96 5.82
C GLY A 59 3.90 -10.95 5.06
N LEU A 60 4.48 -10.21 4.12
CA LEU A 60 3.74 -9.31 3.24
C LEU A 60 2.80 -10.10 2.32
N VAL A 61 3.26 -11.18 1.67
CA VAL A 61 2.41 -12.02 0.81
C VAL A 61 1.20 -12.53 1.59
N LEU A 62 1.40 -13.03 2.81
CA LEU A 62 0.31 -13.46 3.68
C LEU A 62 -0.68 -12.31 3.98
N GLY A 63 -0.17 -11.14 4.32
CA GLY A 63 -0.99 -9.96 4.59
C GLY A 63 -1.74 -9.44 3.35
N LEU A 64 -1.18 -9.59 2.15
CA LEU A 64 -1.85 -9.29 0.89
C LEU A 64 -2.97 -10.30 0.60
N VAL A 65 -2.74 -11.60 0.81
CA VAL A 65 -3.79 -12.61 0.71
C VAL A 65 -4.92 -12.34 1.69
N ALA A 66 -4.59 -12.00 2.95
CA ALA A 66 -5.58 -11.60 3.94
C ALA A 66 -6.37 -10.36 3.49
N ARG A 67 -5.70 -9.37 2.91
CA ARG A 67 -6.34 -8.16 2.36
C ARG A 67 -7.29 -8.49 1.20
N LEU A 68 -6.89 -9.38 0.30
CA LEU A 68 -7.73 -9.82 -0.82
C LEU A 68 -8.96 -10.56 -0.31
N ALA A 69 -8.78 -11.51 0.62
CA ALA A 69 -9.89 -12.23 1.24
C ALA A 69 -10.87 -11.26 1.93
N TRP A 70 -10.36 -10.35 2.77
CA TRP A 70 -11.19 -9.33 3.44
C TRP A 70 -11.82 -8.36 2.44
N GLY A 71 -11.19 -8.13 1.29
CA GLY A 71 -11.73 -7.33 0.20
C GLY A 71 -12.88 -7.98 -0.57
N LEU A 72 -13.12 -9.28 -0.37
CA LEU A 72 -14.26 -10.00 -0.96
C LEU A 72 -15.41 -10.14 0.04
N VAL A 73 -15.11 -10.54 1.28
CA VAL A 73 -16.14 -10.85 2.30
C VAL A 73 -16.41 -9.73 3.30
N GLY A 74 -15.54 -8.71 3.34
CA GLY A 74 -15.60 -7.63 4.32
C GLY A 74 -16.74 -6.62 4.09
N PRO A 75 -16.85 -5.63 5.01
CA PRO A 75 -17.85 -4.58 4.93
C PRO A 75 -17.68 -3.71 3.68
N PRO A 76 -18.69 -2.93 3.25
CA PRO A 76 -18.67 -2.18 1.99
C PRO A 76 -17.39 -1.35 1.74
N HIS A 77 -16.87 -0.66 2.77
CA HIS A 77 -15.65 0.14 2.66
C HIS A 77 -14.35 -0.69 2.57
N ALA A 78 -14.38 -1.96 2.96
CA ALA A 78 -13.24 -2.87 2.81
C ALA A 78 -13.19 -3.53 1.42
N ARG A 79 -14.30 -3.54 0.68
CA ARG A 79 -14.41 -4.28 -0.58
C ARG A 79 -13.51 -3.72 -1.67
N LEU A 80 -12.90 -4.59 -2.47
CA LEU A 80 -12.09 -4.17 -3.62
C LEU A 80 -12.93 -3.43 -4.67
N ALA A 81 -14.21 -3.79 -4.80
CA ALA A 81 -15.15 -3.10 -5.67
C ALA A 81 -15.31 -1.61 -5.32
N ALA A 82 -15.15 -1.22 -4.04
CA ALA A 82 -15.22 0.18 -3.63
C ALA A 82 -14.04 1.02 -4.18
N LEU A 83 -12.94 0.38 -4.59
CA LEU A 83 -11.83 1.05 -5.23
C LEU A 83 -12.11 1.36 -6.71
N TRP A 84 -12.99 0.60 -7.37
CA TRP A 84 -13.25 0.74 -8.79
C TRP A 84 -14.25 1.88 -9.09
N GLN A 85 -13.73 3.09 -9.36
CA GLN A 85 -14.55 4.30 -9.53
C GLN A 85 -14.23 5.06 -10.84
N PRO A 86 -14.42 4.44 -12.02
CA PRO A 86 -13.98 5.00 -13.31
C PRO A 86 -14.62 6.35 -13.66
N ARG A 87 -15.89 6.56 -13.29
CA ARG A 87 -16.58 7.85 -13.52
C ARG A 87 -15.91 8.98 -12.73
N ALA A 88 -15.55 8.72 -11.48
CA ALA A 88 -14.88 9.71 -10.63
C ALA A 88 -13.45 9.99 -11.09
N TRP A 89 -12.72 8.98 -11.57
CA TRP A 89 -11.38 9.16 -12.15
C TRP A 89 -11.42 10.08 -13.36
N TRP A 90 -12.38 9.85 -14.27
CA TRP A 90 -12.56 10.67 -15.47
C TRP A 90 -12.95 12.12 -15.13
N GLN A 91 -13.86 12.30 -14.17
CA GLN A 91 -14.26 13.64 -13.70
C GLN A 91 -13.12 14.39 -13.00
N ALA A 92 -12.30 13.70 -12.21
CA ALA A 92 -11.13 14.28 -11.56
C ALA A 92 -10.09 14.76 -12.60
N LEU A 93 -9.86 13.95 -13.64
CA LEU A 93 -8.97 14.30 -14.74
C LEU A 93 -9.48 15.53 -15.51
N ARG A 94 -10.79 15.57 -15.79
CA ARG A 94 -11.42 16.65 -16.57
C ARG A 94 -11.52 17.97 -15.80
N SER A 95 -11.76 17.90 -14.49
CA SER A 95 -11.90 19.08 -13.63
C SER A 95 -10.57 19.66 -13.14
N ARG A 96 -9.46 18.91 -13.26
CA ARG A 96 -8.13 19.23 -12.70
C ARG A 96 -8.15 19.52 -11.19
N LYS A 97 -9.22 19.16 -10.47
CA LYS A 97 -9.38 19.37 -9.02
C LYS A 97 -8.96 18.12 -8.25
N LEU A 98 -7.68 17.77 -8.32
CA LEU A 98 -7.14 16.56 -7.68
C LEU A 98 -7.10 16.62 -6.14
N PHE A 99 -7.13 17.84 -5.57
CA PHE A 99 -7.08 18.10 -4.12
C PHE A 99 -8.38 18.66 -3.54
N ALA A 100 -9.51 18.45 -4.23
CA ALA A 100 -10.81 18.76 -3.66
C ALA A 100 -11.09 17.90 -2.42
N GLU A 101 -11.75 18.48 -1.43
CA GLU A 101 -12.18 17.79 -0.22
C GLU A 101 -13.16 16.65 -0.58
N ALA A 102 -13.10 15.52 0.13
CA ALA A 102 -13.95 14.37 -0.17
C ALA A 102 -15.42 14.71 0.07
N GLN A 103 -16.25 14.49 -0.95
CA GLN A 103 -17.69 14.71 -0.86
C GLN A 103 -18.44 13.57 -0.15
N GLY A 104 -17.78 12.45 0.17
CA GLY A 104 -18.38 11.29 0.84
C GLY A 104 -17.44 10.56 1.81
N TRP A 105 -17.98 9.60 2.55
CA TRP A 105 -17.23 8.75 3.49
C TRP A 105 -16.43 7.65 2.79
N GLY A 106 -15.30 7.27 3.38
CA GLY A 106 -14.37 6.30 2.81
C GLY A 106 -13.26 6.94 1.97
N HIS A 107 -12.81 6.22 0.94
CA HIS A 107 -11.69 6.66 0.12
C HIS A 107 -12.05 7.85 -0.78
N HIS A 108 -11.12 8.80 -0.90
CA HIS A 108 -11.17 9.80 -1.96
C HIS A 108 -11.18 9.11 -3.32
N ALA A 109 -12.29 9.24 -4.04
CA ALA A 109 -12.53 8.57 -5.32
C ALA A 109 -11.40 8.74 -6.36
N PRO A 110 -10.77 9.92 -6.53
CA PRO A 110 -9.63 10.06 -7.45
C PRO A 110 -8.39 9.29 -7.00
N ALA A 111 -8.19 9.15 -5.69
CA ALA A 111 -7.02 8.46 -5.13
C ALA A 111 -7.11 6.94 -5.29
N THR A 112 -8.30 6.37 -5.52
CA THR A 112 -8.45 4.91 -5.64
C THR A 112 -7.74 4.35 -6.87
N ALA A 113 -7.58 5.12 -7.95
CA ALA A 113 -6.78 4.71 -9.11
C ALA A 113 -5.31 4.48 -8.75
N MET A 114 -4.74 5.37 -7.94
CA MET A 114 -3.37 5.22 -7.44
C MET A 114 -3.23 3.99 -6.53
N TYR A 115 -4.26 3.69 -5.74
CA TYR A 115 -4.27 2.48 -4.91
C TYR A 115 -4.32 1.20 -5.74
N LEU A 116 -5.05 1.18 -6.86
CA LEU A 116 -5.06 0.03 -7.78
C LEU A 116 -3.69 -0.18 -8.43
N LEU A 117 -3.04 0.89 -8.91
CA LEU A 117 -1.67 0.82 -9.44
C LEU A 117 -0.67 0.34 -8.39
N PHE A 118 -0.87 0.76 -7.14
CA PHE A 118 -0.07 0.31 -6.01
C PHE A 118 -0.25 -1.18 -5.72
N TYR A 119 -1.49 -1.68 -5.67
CA TYR A 119 -1.76 -3.11 -5.50
C TYR A 119 -1.19 -3.94 -6.65
N LEU A 120 -1.26 -3.45 -7.90
CA LEU A 120 -0.65 -4.11 -9.04
C LEU A 120 0.89 -4.19 -8.90
N SER A 121 1.52 -3.10 -8.47
CA SER A 121 2.96 -3.08 -8.18
C SER A 121 3.34 -4.05 -7.06
N LEU A 122 2.55 -4.12 -5.99
CA LEU A 122 2.76 -5.07 -4.89
C LEU A 122 2.58 -6.53 -5.33
N PHE A 123 1.62 -6.80 -6.22
CA PHE A 123 1.46 -8.13 -6.81
C PHE A 123 2.69 -8.52 -7.64
N GLY A 124 3.18 -7.62 -8.49
CA GLY A 124 4.40 -7.84 -9.26
C GLY A 124 5.63 -8.05 -8.38
N LEU A 125 5.76 -7.29 -7.28
CA LEU A 125 6.82 -7.48 -6.27
C LEU A 125 6.72 -8.84 -5.58
N ALA A 126 5.51 -9.28 -5.22
CA ALA A 126 5.30 -10.58 -4.62
C ALA A 126 5.73 -11.71 -5.57
N VAL A 127 5.29 -11.67 -6.84
CA VAL A 127 5.66 -12.69 -7.83
C VAL A 127 7.16 -12.72 -8.08
N THR A 128 7.74 -11.56 -8.38
CA THR A 128 9.19 -11.46 -8.65
C THR A 128 10.04 -11.79 -7.42
N GLY A 129 9.61 -11.38 -6.22
CA GLY A 129 10.29 -11.68 -4.97
C GLY A 129 10.26 -13.15 -4.60
N LEU A 130 9.13 -13.83 -4.79
CA LEU A 130 9.04 -15.29 -4.61
C LEU A 130 9.93 -16.04 -5.61
N ALA A 131 10.01 -15.57 -6.85
CA ALA A 131 10.89 -16.15 -7.87
C ALA A 131 12.37 -15.97 -7.51
N LEU A 132 12.76 -14.77 -7.07
CA LEU A 132 14.13 -14.48 -6.62
C LEU A 132 14.48 -15.27 -5.35
N ALA A 133 13.56 -15.45 -4.41
CA ALA A 133 13.79 -16.29 -3.23
C ALA A 133 14.05 -17.76 -3.62
N ALA A 134 13.34 -18.27 -4.63
CA ALA A 134 13.57 -19.60 -5.18
C ALA A 134 14.93 -19.73 -5.87
N ILE A 135 15.30 -18.75 -6.71
CA ILE A 135 16.54 -18.76 -7.50
C ILE A 135 17.77 -18.54 -6.61
N ASP A 136 17.78 -17.46 -5.81
CA ASP A 136 18.98 -17.01 -5.07
C ASP A 136 19.16 -17.71 -3.73
N GLN A 137 18.07 -18.16 -3.09
CA GLN A 137 18.14 -18.77 -1.75
C GLN A 137 17.65 -20.21 -1.71
N GLY A 138 17.19 -20.78 -2.83
CA GLY A 138 16.70 -22.15 -2.88
C GLY A 138 15.48 -22.38 -2.00
N ARG A 139 14.59 -21.38 -1.85
CA ARG A 139 13.48 -21.42 -0.89
C ARG A 139 12.15 -20.97 -1.50
N GLY A 140 11.07 -21.32 -0.81
CA GLY A 140 9.74 -20.84 -1.13
C GLY A 140 8.99 -21.73 -2.12
N PRO A 141 7.72 -21.40 -2.39
CA PRO A 141 6.82 -22.27 -3.15
C PRO A 141 7.26 -22.46 -4.61
N LEU A 142 8.04 -21.52 -5.16
CA LEU A 142 8.49 -21.58 -6.55
C LEU A 142 9.80 -22.39 -6.76
N TYR A 143 10.39 -22.92 -5.69
CA TYR A 143 11.69 -23.60 -5.73
C TYR A 143 11.74 -24.76 -6.72
N LEU A 144 10.69 -25.58 -6.78
CA LEU A 144 10.66 -26.76 -7.66
C LEU A 144 10.69 -26.40 -9.16
N TRP A 145 10.26 -25.19 -9.53
CA TRP A 145 10.20 -24.76 -10.92
C TRP A 145 11.36 -23.84 -11.32
N LEU A 146 11.87 -23.03 -10.38
CA LEU A 146 12.85 -21.96 -10.67
C LEU A 146 14.16 -22.09 -9.88
N GLY A 147 14.29 -23.09 -9.01
CA GLY A 147 15.43 -23.22 -8.10
C GLY A 147 16.76 -23.20 -8.84
N HIS A 148 17.67 -22.31 -8.43
CA HIS A 148 19.02 -22.14 -8.99
C HIS A 148 19.08 -21.82 -10.49
N ASP A 149 17.97 -21.38 -11.12
CA ASP A 149 17.99 -20.96 -12.52
C ASP A 149 18.51 -19.51 -12.65
N ILE A 150 19.83 -19.39 -12.82
CA ILE A 150 20.55 -18.11 -12.91
C ILE A 150 20.15 -17.34 -14.18
N ILE A 151 19.76 -18.02 -15.26
CA ILE A 151 19.36 -17.38 -16.52
C ILE A 151 18.07 -16.59 -16.30
N LEU A 152 17.11 -17.18 -15.60
CA LEU A 152 15.84 -16.54 -15.28
C LEU A 152 15.96 -15.45 -14.22
N LYS A 153 17.04 -15.40 -13.43
CA LYS A 153 17.25 -14.39 -12.40
C LYS A 153 17.05 -12.96 -12.92
N HIS A 154 17.67 -12.63 -14.05
CA HIS A 154 17.63 -11.28 -14.61
C HIS A 154 16.22 -10.86 -15.02
N LEU A 155 15.39 -11.81 -15.47
CA LEU A 155 14.00 -11.57 -15.83
C LEU A 155 13.16 -11.10 -14.62
N PHE A 156 13.48 -11.56 -13.42
CA PHE A 156 12.76 -11.18 -12.19
C PHE A 156 13.42 -10.03 -11.43
N GLN A 157 14.75 -9.95 -11.43
CA GLN A 157 15.51 -8.96 -10.67
C GLN A 157 15.25 -7.52 -11.15
N ALA A 158 15.28 -7.27 -12.46
CA ALA A 158 15.09 -5.93 -12.99
C ALA A 158 13.68 -5.38 -12.71
N PRO A 159 12.60 -6.11 -13.00
CA PRO A 159 11.25 -5.67 -12.62
C PRO A 159 11.08 -5.49 -11.11
N HIS A 160 11.65 -6.38 -10.28
CA HIS A 160 11.58 -6.24 -8.82
C HIS A 160 12.18 -4.91 -8.34
N ALA A 161 13.37 -4.57 -8.83
CA ALA A 161 14.04 -3.31 -8.49
C ALA A 161 13.27 -2.07 -8.97
N VAL A 162 12.66 -2.14 -10.16
CA VAL A 162 11.82 -1.04 -10.68
C VAL A 162 10.56 -0.87 -9.82
N MET A 163 9.85 -1.96 -9.54
CA MET A 163 8.62 -1.90 -8.74
C MET A 163 8.88 -1.49 -7.29
N GLU A 164 10.05 -1.84 -6.73
CA GLU A 164 10.51 -1.36 -5.42
C GLU A 164 10.60 0.18 -5.41
N ASN A 165 11.17 0.77 -6.45
CA ASN A 165 11.23 2.24 -6.58
C ASN A 165 9.85 2.87 -6.76
N VAL A 166 8.97 2.25 -7.56
CA VAL A 166 7.59 2.70 -7.73
C VAL A 166 6.84 2.72 -6.38
N VAL A 167 6.97 1.65 -5.60
CA VAL A 167 6.38 1.54 -4.26
C VAL A 167 6.96 2.58 -3.31
N LEU A 168 8.27 2.82 -3.34
CA LEU A 168 8.90 3.86 -2.53
C LEU A 168 8.34 5.26 -2.84
N VAL A 169 8.25 5.62 -4.12
CA VAL A 169 7.67 6.90 -4.56
C VAL A 169 6.21 6.99 -4.14
N PHE A 170 5.44 5.92 -4.33
CA PHE A 170 4.05 5.87 -3.90
C PHE A 170 3.92 6.12 -2.39
N VAL A 171 4.70 5.45 -1.55
CA VAL A 171 4.66 5.64 -0.09
C VAL A 171 4.97 7.08 0.29
N ALA A 172 6.01 7.67 -0.31
CA ALA A 172 6.37 9.07 -0.08
C ALA A 172 5.23 10.04 -0.48
N VAL A 173 4.67 9.86 -1.68
CA VAL A 173 3.55 10.67 -2.17
C VAL A 173 2.30 10.46 -1.32
N HIS A 174 2.00 9.23 -0.91
CA HIS A 174 0.84 8.90 -0.08
C HIS A 174 0.91 9.60 1.28
N VAL A 175 2.05 9.53 1.97
CA VAL A 175 2.26 10.20 3.25
C VAL A 175 2.25 11.72 3.08
N ALA A 176 2.89 12.25 2.03
CA ALA A 176 2.86 13.69 1.75
C ALA A 176 1.43 14.19 1.47
N ALA A 177 0.65 13.46 0.67
CA ALA A 177 -0.73 13.78 0.38
C ALA A 177 -1.60 13.77 1.64
N LEU A 178 -1.38 12.80 2.53
CA LEU A 178 -2.05 12.72 3.83
C LEU A 178 -1.77 13.99 4.66
N ILE A 179 -0.50 14.32 4.86
CA ILE A 179 -0.06 15.50 5.63
C ILE A 179 -0.61 16.79 5.01
N LEU A 180 -0.47 16.96 3.69
CA LEU A 180 -0.94 18.16 2.99
C LEU A 180 -2.46 18.31 3.08
N HIS A 181 -3.22 17.22 3.02
CA HIS A 181 -4.67 17.26 3.13
C HIS A 181 -5.11 17.59 4.56
N GLU A 182 -4.45 17.04 5.59
CA GLU A 182 -4.72 17.39 6.98
C GLU A 182 -4.43 18.88 7.25
N ILE A 183 -3.30 19.40 6.78
CA ILE A 183 -2.93 20.82 6.93
C ILE A 183 -3.91 21.73 6.20
N ARG A 184 -4.29 21.38 4.96
CA ARG A 184 -5.13 22.24 4.11
C ARG A 184 -6.58 22.31 4.58
N HIS A 185 -7.12 21.19 5.06
CA HIS A 185 -8.56 21.06 5.36
C HIS A 185 -8.87 20.99 6.85
N GLY A 186 -7.85 20.86 7.71
CA GLY A 186 -8.02 20.81 9.18
C GLY A 186 -8.69 19.53 9.69
N VAL A 187 -8.75 18.49 8.88
CA VAL A 187 -9.42 17.21 9.19
C VAL A 187 -8.39 16.12 9.43
N PRO A 188 -8.38 15.42 10.58
CA PRO A 188 -7.40 14.37 10.88
C PRO A 188 -7.73 13.08 10.12
N LEU A 189 -6.99 12.82 9.04
CA LEU A 189 -7.17 11.65 8.18
C LEU A 189 -6.41 10.41 8.67
N ALA A 190 -5.18 10.59 9.14
CA ALA A 190 -4.32 9.50 9.62
C ALA A 190 -4.96 8.79 10.82
N GLN A 191 -5.62 9.57 11.67
CA GLN A 191 -6.33 9.10 12.85
C GLN A 191 -7.41 8.07 12.49
N ALA A 192 -8.02 8.15 11.31
CA ALA A 192 -9.08 7.23 10.91
C ALA A 192 -8.60 5.78 10.80
N MET A 193 -7.33 5.56 10.46
CA MET A 193 -6.73 4.22 10.41
C MET A 193 -6.36 3.69 11.80
N VAL A 194 -6.27 4.56 12.81
CA VAL A 194 -6.00 4.18 14.21
C VAL A 194 -7.30 3.99 14.99
N SER A 195 -8.29 4.85 14.79
CA SER A 195 -9.54 4.86 15.55
C SER A 195 -10.69 4.12 14.86
N GLY A 196 -10.67 4.04 13.53
CA GLY A 196 -11.80 3.59 12.71
C GLY A 196 -12.83 4.69 12.40
N PHE A 197 -12.69 5.88 12.99
CA PHE A 197 -13.58 7.02 12.78
C PHE A 197 -12.98 7.98 11.76
N GLN A 198 -13.74 8.27 10.71
CA GLN A 198 -13.42 9.35 9.80
C GLN A 198 -14.08 10.64 10.29
N TYR A 199 -13.44 11.78 10.04
CA TYR A 199 -13.94 13.10 10.40
C TYR A 199 -14.19 13.92 9.13
N ARG A 200 -15.16 14.85 9.16
CA ARG A 200 -15.49 15.78 8.07
C ARG A 200 -16.00 17.11 8.61
N ASN A 201 -15.89 18.18 7.83
CA ASN A 201 -16.41 19.50 8.17
C ASN A 201 -17.96 19.52 8.06
N ALA A 202 -18.64 19.94 9.13
CA ALA A 202 -20.10 19.93 9.26
C ALA A 202 -20.81 20.95 8.34
N GLU A 203 -20.12 22.03 7.96
CA GLU A 203 -20.66 23.09 7.08
C GLU A 203 -21.00 22.60 5.65
N GLN A 204 -20.64 21.36 5.31
CA GLN A 204 -20.87 20.76 3.98
C GLN A 204 -21.93 19.64 3.99
N GLU A 205 -22.67 19.43 5.09
CA GLU A 205 -23.81 18.49 5.14
C GLU A 205 -25.15 19.13 4.73
N GLU A 206 -25.23 20.46 4.53
CA GLU A 206 -26.45 21.06 3.96
C GLU A 206 -26.55 20.74 2.45
N PRO A 207 -27.67 20.16 2.00
CA PRO A 207 -27.85 19.60 0.65
C PRO A 207 -27.90 20.64 -0.48
#